data_AF-A0A6M3M404-F1
#
_entry.id   AF-A0A6M3M404-F1
#
_cell.length_a   1.000
_cell.length_b   1.000
_cell.length_c   1.000
_cell.angle_alpha   90.00
_cell.angle_beta   90.00
_cell.angle_gamma   90.00
#
_symmetry.space_group_name_H-M   'P 1'
#
loop_
_entity.id
_entity.type
_entity.pdbx_description
1 polymer ?
#
loop_
_entity_poly.entity_id
_entity_poly.type
_entity_poly.pdbx_seq_one_letter_code
_entity_poly.pdbx_strand_id
1 'polypeptide(L)'
;MQIQPRRNRVLGESWLTAYRKYIIKQEAPDIFHFWVAISLIATALKRNVYIDRDAYQVYPNQYIFLVAKSGLCKKSAAMDIGLDLIRKIENITVVHGRATVEGLIELMKRASPDPKGVIKPDGSMLLHADELAYLFGKASYITDLITFLTAAYSSKANLDFLTRKKGLEKVRNPCPTILAGTTPEQMGDIFPSLVLSSGFMARILLIWGEEVKRIAKPSLRKEMEDALINDLGCIAQLCGEMMMTEEADNYFNDWYDALIPPGLSELIAFFQRKHDHVLKTAIVISAAESDEMKVTLRHLLAAIAAVEYVEERIPDAIASIGATIQSSIADQIVNVLRLRDPVPVSHSVVLRRVYRRLTYGAQEFKQIIDSLKESDRIKEIADAKGVFYKLGDTKY
;
A
#
# COMPACT_ATOMS: atom_id res chain seq x y z
N MET A 1 4.77 -1.39 -28.97
CA MET A 1 5.88 -2.32 -29.33
C MET A 1 6.28 -3.04 -28.06
N GLN A 2 6.08 -4.36 -28.00
CA GLN A 2 6.64 -5.17 -26.91
C GLN A 2 8.15 -5.28 -27.16
N ILE A 3 8.96 -4.95 -26.15
CA ILE A 3 10.42 -5.00 -26.23
C ILE A 3 10.82 -6.38 -25.72
N GLN A 4 11.46 -7.20 -26.57
CA GLN A 4 12.11 -8.42 -26.08
C GLN A 4 13.28 -8.00 -25.17
N PRO A 5 13.29 -8.40 -23.88
CA PRO A 5 14.37 -8.01 -22.99
C PRO A 5 15.70 -8.55 -23.52
N ARG A 6 16.72 -7.69 -23.56
CA ARG A 6 18.09 -8.17 -23.74
C ARG A 6 18.40 -9.09 -22.56
N ARG A 7 19.17 -10.17 -22.77
CA ARG A 7 19.45 -11.16 -21.72
C ARG A 7 20.17 -10.60 -20.48
N ASN A 8 20.70 -9.38 -20.55
CA ASN A 8 21.48 -8.77 -19.48
C ASN A 8 20.89 -7.42 -19.07
N ARG A 9 21.02 -7.12 -17.77
CA ARG A 9 20.76 -5.80 -17.21
C ARG A 9 21.63 -4.73 -17.85
N VAL A 10 21.08 -3.52 -18.00
CA VAL A 10 21.76 -2.35 -18.56
C VAL A 10 21.90 -1.21 -17.55
N LEU A 11 21.18 -1.24 -16.43
CA LEU A 11 21.36 -0.29 -15.34
C LEU A 11 22.63 -0.64 -14.57
N GLY A 12 23.47 0.36 -14.31
CA GLY A 12 24.68 0.21 -13.49
C GLY A 12 24.42 0.31 -11.97
N GLU A 13 23.16 0.24 -11.55
CA GLU A 13 22.71 0.40 -10.17
C GLU A 13 21.40 -0.36 -9.93
N SER A 14 20.97 -0.43 -8.66
CA SER A 14 19.69 -1.05 -8.30
C SER A 14 18.52 -0.42 -9.07
N TRP A 15 17.61 -1.27 -9.56
CA TRP A 15 16.40 -0.87 -10.28
C TRP A 15 15.55 0.13 -9.48
N LEU A 16 15.44 -0.05 -8.15
CA LEU A 16 14.72 0.88 -7.28
C LEU A 16 15.34 2.29 -7.29
N THR A 17 16.67 2.37 -7.30
CA THR A 17 17.40 3.64 -7.35
C THR A 17 17.23 4.31 -8.71
N ALA A 18 17.36 3.54 -9.79
CA ALA A 18 17.14 4.02 -11.14
C ALA A 18 15.69 4.53 -11.34
N TYR A 19 14.70 3.81 -10.82
CA TYR A 19 13.29 4.22 -10.86
C TYR A 19 13.05 5.53 -10.12
N ARG A 20 13.67 5.72 -8.95
CA ARG A 20 13.59 7.00 -8.24
C ARG A 20 14.21 8.14 -9.06
N LYS A 21 15.36 7.92 -9.73
CA LYS A 21 16.01 8.92 -10.60
C LYS A 21 15.25 9.20 -11.88
N TYR A 22 14.49 8.24 -12.38
CA TYR A 22 13.57 8.40 -13.50
C TYR A 22 12.50 9.46 -13.21
N ILE A 23 12.10 9.60 -11.94
CA ILE A 23 11.12 10.59 -11.51
C ILE A 23 11.83 11.89 -11.09
N ILE A 24 11.90 12.86 -12.00
CA ILE A 24 12.60 14.12 -11.74
C ILE A 24 11.76 15.05 -10.85
N LYS A 25 10.50 15.26 -11.22
CA LYS A 25 9.56 16.14 -10.50
C LYS A 25 8.18 15.50 -10.47
N GLN A 26 7.68 15.20 -9.28
CA GLN A 26 6.32 14.71 -9.06
C GLN A 26 5.80 15.19 -7.69
N GLU A 27 4.50 15.48 -7.62
CA GLU A 27 3.83 15.91 -6.38
C GLU A 27 3.61 14.76 -5.40
N ALA A 28 3.56 13.52 -5.92
CA ALA A 28 3.43 12.34 -5.09
C ALA A 28 4.67 12.14 -4.18
N PRO A 29 4.48 11.76 -2.91
CA PRO A 29 5.56 11.45 -1.99
C PRO A 29 6.47 10.34 -2.51
N ASP A 30 7.76 10.41 -2.15
CA ASP A 30 8.74 9.41 -2.56
C ASP A 30 8.41 8.01 -2.02
N ILE A 31 7.77 7.93 -0.86
CA ILE A 31 7.31 6.66 -0.27
C ILE A 31 6.28 5.95 -1.16
N PHE A 32 5.42 6.69 -1.88
CA PHE A 32 4.48 6.10 -2.83
C PHE A 32 5.24 5.50 -4.01
N HIS A 33 6.21 6.22 -4.54
CA HIS A 33 7.03 5.73 -5.64
C HIS A 33 7.85 4.50 -5.24
N PHE A 34 8.40 4.46 -4.02
CA PHE A 34 9.09 3.30 -3.49
C PHE A 34 8.18 2.07 -3.48
N TRP A 35 6.98 2.15 -2.88
CA TRP A 35 6.07 1.01 -2.81
C TRP A 35 5.42 0.65 -4.15
N VAL A 36 5.21 1.62 -5.03
CA VAL A 36 4.85 1.33 -6.44
C VAL A 36 5.95 0.47 -7.08
N ALA A 37 7.21 0.90 -6.99
CA ALA A 37 8.35 0.16 -7.53
C ALA A 37 8.46 -1.27 -6.97
N ILE A 38 8.28 -1.43 -5.64
CA ILE A 38 8.23 -2.73 -4.98
C ILE A 38 7.14 -3.62 -5.60
N SER A 39 5.93 -3.07 -5.81
CA SER A 39 4.81 -3.82 -6.39
C SER A 39 5.08 -4.30 -7.82
N LEU A 40 5.84 -3.52 -8.61
CA LEU A 40 6.16 -3.88 -9.99
C LEU A 40 7.13 -5.05 -10.04
N ILE A 41 8.20 -4.99 -9.23
CA ILE A 41 9.17 -6.08 -9.15
C ILE A 41 8.51 -7.34 -8.58
N ALA A 42 7.69 -7.22 -7.53
CA ALA A 42 6.93 -8.34 -6.98
C ALA A 42 6.04 -9.01 -8.04
N THR A 43 5.37 -8.20 -8.86
CA THR A 43 4.53 -8.68 -9.97
C THR A 43 5.37 -9.33 -11.06
N ALA A 44 6.54 -8.78 -11.39
CA ALA A 44 7.44 -9.30 -12.42
C ALA A 44 8.02 -10.67 -12.02
N LEU A 45 8.41 -10.82 -10.76
CA LEU A 45 8.92 -12.08 -10.19
C LEU A 45 7.87 -13.18 -10.12
N LYS A 46 6.58 -12.82 -9.99
CA LYS A 46 5.45 -13.76 -9.91
C LYS A 46 5.69 -14.80 -8.80
N ARG A 47 5.15 -16.01 -8.97
CA ARG A 47 5.44 -17.18 -8.15
C ARG A 47 6.73 -17.92 -8.55
N ASN A 48 7.60 -17.30 -9.36
CA ASN A 48 8.82 -17.95 -9.85
C ASN A 48 9.96 -17.89 -8.84
N VAL A 49 9.95 -16.88 -7.96
CA VAL A 49 10.96 -16.66 -6.93
C VAL A 49 10.33 -16.78 -5.56
N TYR A 50 11.04 -17.40 -4.61
CA TYR A 50 10.58 -17.58 -3.23
C TYR A 50 11.75 -17.73 -2.27
N ILE A 51 11.51 -17.46 -0.99
CA ILE A 51 12.36 -17.94 0.11
C ILE A 51 11.69 -19.20 0.67
N ASP A 52 12.46 -20.27 0.86
CA ASP A 52 11.98 -21.47 1.57
C ASP A 52 12.11 -21.28 3.09
N ARG A 53 11.05 -21.58 3.82
CA ARG A 53 10.98 -21.54 5.29
C ARG A 53 10.75 -22.93 5.87
N ASP A 54 11.15 -23.95 5.11
CA ASP A 54 10.93 -25.39 5.31
C ASP A 54 9.46 -25.81 5.32
N ALA A 55 8.66 -25.26 6.24
CA ALA A 55 7.25 -25.58 6.40
C ALA A 55 6.37 -24.90 5.32
N TYR A 56 6.84 -23.79 4.74
CA TYR A 56 6.13 -23.03 3.72
C TYR A 56 7.10 -22.17 2.90
N GLN A 57 6.62 -21.67 1.77
CA GLN A 57 7.39 -20.78 0.90
C GLN A 57 6.82 -19.37 0.95
N VAL A 58 7.71 -18.37 0.98
CA VAL A 58 7.37 -16.95 0.93
C VAL A 58 7.64 -16.41 -0.47
N TYR A 59 6.57 -15.99 -1.15
CA TYR A 59 6.61 -15.43 -2.52
C TYR A 59 6.50 -13.91 -2.49
N PRO A 60 7.03 -13.17 -3.48
CA PRO A 60 7.20 -11.72 -3.40
C PRO A 60 5.90 -10.91 -3.48
N ASN A 61 4.76 -11.52 -3.78
CA ASN A 61 3.50 -10.82 -3.97
C ASN A 61 3.07 -10.00 -2.74
N GLN A 62 2.57 -8.77 -2.96
CA GLN A 62 2.21 -7.85 -1.88
C GLN A 62 0.85 -7.17 -2.13
N TYR A 63 0.13 -6.83 -1.07
CA TYR A 63 -1.05 -5.97 -1.16
C TYR A 63 -0.68 -4.60 -0.60
N ILE A 64 -0.61 -3.59 -1.48
CA ILE A 64 -0.11 -2.25 -1.15
C ILE A 64 -1.22 -1.24 -1.45
N PHE A 65 -1.68 -0.56 -0.41
CA PHE A 65 -2.66 0.53 -0.55
C PHE A 65 -1.98 1.86 -0.26
N LEU A 66 -1.97 2.75 -1.26
CA LEU A 66 -1.54 4.13 -1.09
C LEU A 66 -2.68 4.91 -0.42
N VAL A 67 -2.45 5.41 0.79
CA VAL A 67 -3.44 6.11 1.60
C VAL A 67 -3.06 7.58 1.71
N ALA A 68 -3.96 8.46 1.29
CA ALA A 68 -3.86 9.90 1.54
C ALA A 68 -5.26 10.51 1.47
N LYS A 69 -5.48 11.62 2.19
CA LYS A 69 -6.73 12.40 2.09
C LYS A 69 -7.03 12.76 0.62
N SER A 70 -8.31 12.84 0.26
CA SER A 70 -8.73 13.08 -1.13
C SER A 70 -8.10 14.35 -1.71
N GLY A 71 -7.65 14.29 -2.96
CA GLY A 71 -6.98 15.39 -3.65
C GLY A 71 -5.53 15.67 -3.22
N LEU A 72 -5.00 14.97 -2.21
CA LEU A 72 -3.60 15.06 -1.79
C LEU A 72 -2.72 13.95 -2.40
N CYS A 73 -1.42 14.24 -2.47
CA CYS A 73 -0.33 13.28 -2.74
C CYS A 73 -0.38 12.55 -4.09
N LYS A 74 -1.21 12.97 -5.05
CA LYS A 74 -1.30 12.46 -6.43
C LYS A 74 -1.09 10.93 -6.59
N LYS A 75 -1.78 10.14 -5.75
CA LYS A 75 -1.69 8.67 -5.69
C LYS A 75 -1.76 8.00 -7.07
N SER A 76 -2.80 8.29 -7.84
CA SER A 76 -2.99 7.74 -9.19
C SER A 76 -1.82 8.04 -10.11
N ALA A 77 -1.32 9.28 -10.09
CA ALA A 77 -0.16 9.65 -10.91
C ALA A 77 1.10 8.85 -10.54
N ALA A 78 1.31 8.53 -9.25
CA ALA A 78 2.41 7.67 -8.83
C ALA A 78 2.26 6.24 -9.37
N MET A 79 1.05 5.68 -9.27
CA MET A 79 0.74 4.34 -9.76
C MET A 79 0.85 4.26 -11.28
N ASP A 80 0.28 5.23 -12.02
CA ASP A 80 0.31 5.30 -13.49
C ASP A 80 1.74 5.26 -14.04
N ILE A 81 2.67 6.01 -13.42
CA ILE A 81 4.09 5.99 -13.81
C ILE A 81 4.65 4.57 -13.75
N GLY A 82 4.30 3.80 -12.72
CA GLY A 82 4.73 2.41 -12.60
C GLY A 82 4.00 1.46 -13.56
N LEU A 83 2.70 1.66 -13.74
CA LEU A 83 1.87 0.86 -14.64
C LEU A 83 2.33 0.97 -16.09
N ASP A 84 2.74 2.16 -16.52
CA ASP A 84 3.25 2.41 -17.87
C ASP A 84 4.54 1.63 -18.17
N LEU A 85 5.35 1.33 -17.14
CA LEU A 85 6.52 0.47 -17.27
C LEU A 85 6.12 -1.01 -17.34
N ILE A 86 5.34 -1.50 -16.36
CA ILE A 86 5.10 -2.94 -16.23
C ILE A 86 4.19 -3.50 -17.33
N ARG A 87 3.27 -2.70 -17.89
CA ARG A 87 2.42 -3.10 -19.02
C ARG A 87 3.22 -3.41 -20.29
N LYS A 88 4.47 -2.95 -20.37
CA LYS A 88 5.37 -3.22 -21.49
C LYS A 88 6.15 -4.53 -21.35
N ILE A 89 6.08 -5.17 -20.18
CA ILE A 89 6.70 -6.46 -19.92
C ILE A 89 5.79 -7.58 -20.41
N GLU A 90 6.34 -8.53 -21.16
CA GLU A 90 5.60 -9.68 -21.67
C GLU A 90 5.13 -10.62 -20.55
N ASN A 91 4.02 -11.32 -20.78
CA ASN A 91 3.47 -12.34 -19.89
C ASN A 91 3.05 -11.85 -18.49
N ILE A 92 2.94 -10.53 -18.26
CA ILE A 92 2.35 -9.97 -17.04
C ILE A 92 0.87 -9.70 -17.29
N THR A 93 0.00 -10.25 -16.43
CA THR A 93 -1.43 -9.92 -16.43
C THR A 93 -1.67 -8.77 -15.47
N VAL A 94 -2.14 -7.64 -16.01
CA VAL A 94 -2.58 -6.49 -15.23
C VAL A 94 -4.09 -6.34 -15.38
N VAL A 95 -4.81 -6.29 -14.26
CA VAL A 95 -6.25 -6.07 -14.21
C VAL A 95 -6.48 -4.69 -13.64
N HIS A 96 -7.20 -3.85 -14.39
CA HIS A 96 -7.55 -2.50 -13.95
C HIS A 96 -9.01 -2.45 -13.55
N GLY A 97 -9.26 -2.00 -12.32
CA GLY A 97 -10.59 -1.63 -11.86
C GLY A 97 -11.37 -2.75 -11.21
N ARG A 98 -12.68 -2.78 -11.48
CA ARG A 98 -13.62 -3.69 -10.82
C ARG A 98 -13.33 -5.15 -11.16
N ALA A 99 -13.20 -5.98 -10.13
CA ALA A 99 -13.01 -7.41 -10.28
C ALA A 99 -14.04 -8.19 -9.44
N THR A 100 -14.68 -9.19 -10.03
CA THR A 100 -15.45 -10.20 -9.27
C THR A 100 -14.58 -11.42 -9.04
N VAL A 101 -14.88 -12.20 -7.98
CA VAL A 101 -14.14 -13.43 -7.67
C VAL A 101 -14.12 -14.38 -8.87
N GLU A 102 -15.24 -14.56 -9.56
CA GLU A 102 -15.32 -15.43 -10.74
C GLU A 102 -14.46 -14.91 -11.91
N GLY A 103 -14.43 -13.60 -12.13
CA GLY A 103 -13.57 -12.99 -13.15
C GLY A 103 -12.09 -13.15 -12.82
N LEU A 104 -11.72 -13.00 -11.55
CA LEU A 104 -10.34 -13.23 -11.09
C LEU A 104 -9.93 -14.69 -11.24
N ILE A 105 -10.80 -15.64 -10.86
CA ILE A 105 -10.56 -17.07 -11.03
C ILE A 105 -10.31 -17.40 -12.51
N GLU A 106 -11.15 -16.89 -13.41
CA GLU A 106 -10.99 -17.12 -14.85
C GLU A 106 -9.65 -16.58 -15.38
N LEU A 107 -9.25 -15.38 -14.96
CA LEU A 107 -7.97 -14.77 -15.34
C LEU A 107 -6.76 -15.49 -14.74
N MET A 108 -6.91 -16.12 -13.55
CA MET A 108 -5.86 -16.91 -12.91
C MET A 108 -5.76 -18.33 -13.47
N LYS A 109 -6.75 -18.82 -14.23
CA LYS A 109 -6.74 -20.14 -14.88
C LYS A 109 -5.95 -20.13 -16.19
N ARG A 110 -4.71 -19.62 -16.14
CA ARG A 110 -3.80 -19.61 -17.27
C ARG A 110 -2.62 -20.54 -17.06
N ALA A 111 -1.96 -20.88 -18.15
CA ALA A 111 -0.65 -21.50 -18.15
C ALA A 111 0.33 -20.58 -18.89
N SER A 112 1.52 -20.42 -18.34
CA SER A 112 2.59 -19.65 -18.95
C SER A 112 3.91 -20.43 -18.83
N PRO A 113 4.84 -20.24 -19.77
CA PRO A 113 6.19 -20.77 -19.60
C PRO A 113 6.84 -20.04 -18.41
N ASP A 114 7.42 -20.81 -17.49
CA ASP A 114 8.36 -20.26 -16.52
C ASP A 114 9.65 -19.80 -17.24
N PRO A 115 10.57 -19.09 -16.56
CA PRO A 115 11.82 -18.66 -17.21
C PRO A 115 12.73 -19.80 -17.68
N LYS A 116 12.47 -21.06 -17.28
CA LYS A 116 13.15 -22.26 -17.77
C LYS A 116 12.45 -22.87 -18.99
N GLY A 117 11.37 -22.25 -19.49
CA GLY A 117 10.57 -22.70 -20.63
C GLY A 117 9.55 -23.77 -20.29
N VAL A 118 9.37 -24.14 -19.01
CA VAL A 118 8.41 -25.17 -18.61
C VAL A 118 7.03 -24.54 -18.48
N ILE A 119 6.07 -24.99 -19.28
CA ILE A 119 4.68 -24.52 -19.21
C ILE A 119 4.06 -25.02 -17.90
N LYS A 120 3.69 -24.08 -17.03
CA LYS A 120 3.07 -24.36 -15.72
C LYS A 120 1.82 -23.50 -15.53
N PRO A 121 0.89 -23.91 -14.65
CA PRO A 121 -0.19 -23.03 -14.22
C PRO A 121 0.36 -21.75 -13.57
N ASP A 122 -0.22 -20.60 -13.89
CA ASP A 122 0.26 -19.28 -13.45
C ASP A 122 -0.89 -18.38 -13.04
N GLY A 123 -1.29 -18.42 -11.77
CA GLY A 123 -2.30 -17.54 -11.21
C GLY A 123 -1.77 -16.15 -10.79
N SER A 124 -0.62 -15.71 -11.30
CA SER A 124 -0.02 -14.43 -10.92
C SER A 124 -0.67 -13.27 -11.67
N MET A 125 -0.88 -12.14 -11.01
CA MET A 125 -1.40 -10.92 -11.64
C MET A 125 -1.14 -9.68 -10.78
N LEU A 126 -1.19 -8.51 -11.41
CA LEU A 126 -1.33 -7.23 -10.72
C LEU A 126 -2.78 -6.77 -10.79
N LEU A 127 -3.41 -6.62 -9.63
CA LEU A 127 -4.69 -5.96 -9.46
C LEU A 127 -4.44 -4.48 -9.17
N HIS A 128 -4.86 -3.62 -10.09
CA HIS A 128 -4.72 -2.18 -9.95
C HIS A 128 -6.07 -1.49 -9.80
N ALA A 129 -6.17 -0.55 -8.85
CA ALA A 129 -7.32 0.34 -8.75
C ALA A 129 -6.90 1.75 -8.31
N ASP A 130 -7.26 2.77 -9.09
CA ASP A 130 -7.04 4.18 -8.70
C ASP A 130 -7.72 4.52 -7.37
N GLU A 131 -8.89 3.92 -7.16
CA GLU A 131 -9.67 4.00 -5.95
C GLU A 131 -10.08 2.59 -5.52
N LEU A 132 -9.76 2.23 -4.29
CA LEU A 132 -10.02 0.92 -3.72
C LEU A 132 -11.51 0.56 -3.75
N ALA A 133 -12.39 1.55 -3.56
CA ALA A 133 -13.84 1.37 -3.65
C ALA A 133 -14.29 0.81 -5.01
N TYR A 134 -13.59 1.16 -6.09
CA TYR A 134 -13.90 0.66 -7.43
C TYR A 134 -13.60 -0.83 -7.58
N LEU A 135 -12.59 -1.34 -6.89
CA LEU A 135 -12.25 -2.77 -6.85
C LEU A 135 -13.37 -3.59 -6.19
N PHE A 136 -13.90 -3.09 -5.07
CA PHE A 136 -14.84 -3.79 -4.19
C PHE A 136 -16.31 -3.71 -4.64
N GLY A 137 -16.73 -2.66 -5.37
CA GLY A 137 -18.07 -2.58 -5.94
C GLY A 137 -19.20 -2.53 -4.90
N LYS A 138 -20.26 -3.35 -5.06
CA LYS A 138 -21.40 -3.39 -4.10
C LYS A 138 -21.00 -4.16 -2.83
N ALA A 139 -21.55 -3.76 -1.68
CA ALA A 139 -21.29 -4.37 -0.37
C ALA A 139 -21.31 -5.92 -0.34
N SER A 140 -22.23 -6.56 -1.08
CA SER A 140 -22.34 -8.03 -1.14
C SER A 140 -21.15 -8.74 -1.77
N TYR A 141 -20.34 -8.06 -2.60
CA TYR A 141 -19.16 -8.64 -3.25
C TYR A 141 -17.88 -8.48 -2.43
N ILE A 142 -17.90 -7.59 -1.43
CA ILE A 142 -16.73 -7.22 -0.65
C ILE A 142 -16.25 -8.43 0.16
N THR A 143 -17.17 -9.11 0.86
CA THR A 143 -16.84 -10.26 1.71
C THR A 143 -16.22 -11.42 0.92
N ASP A 144 -16.79 -11.77 -0.23
CA ASP A 144 -16.29 -12.86 -1.07
C ASP A 144 -14.91 -12.52 -1.64
N LEU A 145 -14.73 -11.28 -2.11
CA LEU A 145 -13.45 -10.82 -2.65
C LEU A 145 -12.36 -10.75 -1.57
N ILE A 146 -12.68 -10.22 -0.38
CA ILE A 146 -11.78 -10.21 0.78
C ILE A 146 -11.37 -11.64 1.16
N THR A 147 -12.33 -12.57 1.22
CA THR A 147 -12.08 -13.98 1.56
C THR A 147 -11.14 -14.62 0.53
N PHE A 148 -11.43 -14.42 -0.76
CA PHE A 148 -10.61 -14.93 -1.86
C PHE A 148 -9.18 -14.37 -1.83
N LEU A 149 -9.02 -13.04 -1.72
CA LEU A 149 -7.71 -12.39 -1.69
C LEU A 149 -6.92 -12.77 -0.43
N THR A 150 -7.60 -12.96 0.71
CA THR A 150 -6.96 -13.44 1.95
C THR A 150 -6.37 -14.84 1.75
N ALA A 151 -7.12 -15.74 1.11
CA ALA A 151 -6.67 -17.10 0.83
C ALA A 151 -5.56 -17.16 -0.24
N ALA A 152 -5.62 -16.28 -1.24
CA ALA A 152 -4.64 -16.19 -2.32
C ALA A 152 -3.30 -15.57 -1.88
N TYR A 153 -3.26 -14.80 -0.79
CA TYR A 153 -2.08 -14.03 -0.36
C TYR A 153 -0.82 -14.87 -0.13
N SER A 154 -0.97 -16.04 0.50
CA SER A 154 0.15 -16.96 0.78
C SER A 154 0.60 -17.75 -0.45
N SER A 155 -0.03 -17.54 -1.62
CA SER A 155 0.35 -18.15 -2.89
C SER A 155 0.54 -19.67 -2.82
N LYS A 156 -0.40 -20.38 -2.15
CA LYS A 156 -0.38 -21.85 -2.06
C LYS A 156 -0.52 -22.47 -3.45
N ALA A 157 0.00 -23.68 -3.65
CA ALA A 157 -0.01 -24.33 -4.97
C ALA A 157 -1.41 -24.54 -5.56
N ASN A 158 -2.40 -24.78 -4.71
CA ASN A 158 -3.80 -24.90 -5.12
C ASN A 158 -4.67 -24.07 -4.17
N LEU A 159 -5.64 -23.37 -4.75
CA LEU A 159 -6.71 -22.68 -4.07
C LEU A 159 -8.03 -23.18 -4.66
N ASP A 160 -8.76 -23.95 -3.87
CA ASP A 160 -10.05 -24.52 -4.24
C ASP A 160 -11.16 -23.60 -3.72
N PHE A 161 -12.13 -23.26 -4.59
CA PHE A 161 -13.23 -22.36 -4.27
C PHE A 161 -14.55 -22.93 -4.79
N LEU A 162 -15.55 -23.06 -3.92
CA LEU A 162 -16.86 -23.54 -4.32
C LEU A 162 -17.70 -22.38 -4.84
N THR A 163 -18.09 -22.42 -6.12
CA THR A 163 -18.98 -21.41 -6.71
C THR A 163 -20.39 -21.96 -6.84
N ARG A 164 -21.40 -21.11 -6.59
CA ARG A 164 -22.82 -21.50 -6.69
C ARG A 164 -23.24 -22.00 -8.08
N LYS A 165 -22.61 -21.50 -9.15
CA LYS A 165 -22.97 -21.81 -10.54
C LYS A 165 -22.09 -22.87 -11.21
N LYS A 166 -20.76 -22.83 -11.02
CA LYS A 166 -19.81 -23.73 -11.71
C LYS A 166 -19.35 -24.90 -10.82
N GLY A 167 -19.72 -24.94 -9.54
CA GLY A 167 -19.22 -25.94 -8.61
C GLY A 167 -17.81 -25.63 -8.14
N LEU A 168 -17.01 -26.67 -7.88
CA LEU A 168 -15.63 -26.54 -7.39
C LEU A 168 -14.70 -25.98 -8.47
N GLU A 169 -14.28 -24.74 -8.30
CA GLU A 169 -13.30 -24.07 -9.14
C GLU A 169 -11.91 -24.17 -8.49
N LYS A 170 -10.87 -24.43 -9.28
CA LYS A 170 -9.50 -24.53 -8.79
C LYS A 170 -8.63 -23.46 -9.43
N VAL A 171 -7.98 -22.66 -8.60
CA VAL A 171 -6.91 -21.75 -9.01
C VAL A 171 -5.58 -22.39 -8.63
N ARG A 172 -4.71 -22.62 -9.61
CA ARG A 172 -3.38 -23.16 -9.38
C ARG A 172 -2.37 -22.04 -9.34
N ASN A 173 -1.43 -22.13 -8.40
CA ASN A 173 -0.32 -21.20 -8.26
C ASN A 173 -0.77 -19.71 -8.23
N PRO A 174 -1.82 -19.32 -7.48
CA PRO A 174 -2.19 -17.91 -7.31
C PRO A 174 -1.00 -17.12 -6.80
N CYS A 175 -0.77 -15.93 -7.36
CA CYS A 175 0.23 -14.99 -6.84
C CYS A 175 -0.19 -13.55 -7.15
N PRO A 176 -1.34 -13.08 -6.60
CA PRO A 176 -1.81 -11.73 -6.85
C PRO A 176 -0.98 -10.71 -6.07
N THR A 177 -0.57 -9.65 -6.75
CA THR A 177 -0.14 -8.38 -6.15
C THR A 177 -1.28 -7.37 -6.30
N ILE A 178 -1.52 -6.54 -5.29
CA ILE A 178 -2.51 -5.47 -5.36
C ILE A 178 -1.79 -4.14 -5.19
N LEU A 179 -2.08 -3.21 -6.09
CA LEU A 179 -1.69 -1.81 -5.98
C LEU A 179 -2.95 -0.96 -6.10
N ALA A 180 -3.34 -0.31 -5.00
CA ALA A 180 -4.56 0.51 -5.02
C ALA A 180 -4.36 1.85 -4.32
N GLY A 181 -5.02 2.88 -4.82
CA GLY A 181 -5.18 4.14 -4.12
C GLY A 181 -6.42 4.12 -3.24
N THR A 182 -6.37 4.76 -2.08
CA THR A 182 -7.56 4.94 -1.24
C THR A 182 -7.46 6.21 -0.41
N THR A 183 -8.58 6.60 0.19
CA THR A 183 -8.62 7.62 1.24
C THR A 183 -9.08 6.97 2.54
N PRO A 184 -8.77 7.55 3.70
CA PRO A 184 -9.27 6.99 4.94
C PRO A 184 -10.79 6.93 5.05
N GLU A 185 -11.49 7.89 4.45
CA GLU A 185 -12.96 7.89 4.38
C GLU A 185 -13.45 6.66 3.61
N GLN A 186 -12.88 6.39 2.43
CA GLN A 186 -13.22 5.20 1.63
C GLN A 186 -12.87 3.90 2.36
N MET A 187 -11.78 3.88 3.12
CA MET A 187 -11.44 2.71 3.94
C MET A 187 -12.48 2.48 5.04
N GLY A 188 -13.04 3.54 5.66
CA GLY A 188 -14.15 3.42 6.61
C GLY A 188 -15.41 2.81 6.01
N ASP A 189 -15.70 3.12 4.75
CA ASP A 189 -16.84 2.55 4.03
C ASP A 189 -16.63 1.08 3.63
N ILE A 190 -15.40 0.70 3.28
CA ILE A 190 -15.05 -0.65 2.80
C ILE A 190 -14.77 -1.61 3.96
N PHE A 191 -14.14 -1.11 5.01
CA PHE A 191 -13.74 -1.87 6.20
C PHE A 191 -14.50 -1.31 7.41
N PRO A 192 -15.75 -1.78 7.66
CA PRO A 192 -16.41 -1.50 8.92
C PRO A 192 -15.48 -1.87 10.09
N SER A 193 -15.60 -1.18 11.22
CA SER A 193 -14.68 -1.29 12.37
C SER A 193 -14.36 -2.73 12.84
N LEU A 194 -15.25 -3.70 12.60
CA LEU A 194 -15.03 -5.14 12.89
C LEU A 194 -14.03 -5.84 11.94
N VAL A 195 -13.77 -5.31 10.75
CA VAL A 195 -12.88 -5.90 9.72
C VAL A 195 -11.42 -5.47 9.93
N LEU A 196 -11.16 -4.44 10.73
CA LEU A 196 -9.79 -3.98 11.03
C LEU A 196 -8.96 -5.04 11.77
N SER A 197 -9.60 -5.89 12.57
CA SER A 197 -8.97 -7.05 13.22
C SER A 197 -8.94 -8.31 12.35
N SER A 198 -9.38 -8.24 11.09
CA SER A 198 -9.46 -9.39 10.19
C SER A 198 -8.09 -9.81 9.63
N GLY A 199 -8.01 -11.06 9.20
CA GLY A 199 -6.82 -11.57 8.51
C GLY A 199 -6.48 -10.80 7.22
N PHE A 200 -7.41 -10.08 6.60
CA PHE A 200 -7.14 -9.36 5.36
C PHE A 200 -6.31 -8.10 5.59
N MET A 201 -6.69 -7.26 6.57
CA MET A 201 -5.99 -6.00 6.86
C MET A 201 -4.53 -6.23 7.25
N ALA A 202 -4.26 -7.28 8.01
CA ALA A 202 -2.90 -7.72 8.34
C ALA A 202 -2.00 -8.05 7.14
N ARG A 203 -2.58 -8.33 5.96
CA ARG A 203 -1.86 -8.64 4.73
C ARG A 203 -1.65 -7.40 3.84
N ILE A 204 -2.12 -6.24 4.28
CA ILE A 204 -2.06 -4.99 3.52
C ILE A 204 -0.99 -4.08 4.12
N LEU A 205 -0.14 -3.55 3.26
CA LEU A 205 0.76 -2.44 3.57
C LEU A 205 0.01 -1.13 3.30
N LEU A 206 -0.39 -0.45 4.38
CA LEU A 206 -1.06 0.85 4.32
C LEU A 206 -0.03 1.97 4.24
N ILE A 207 0.26 2.43 3.02
CA ILE A 207 1.29 3.43 2.78
C ILE A 207 0.68 4.81 2.99
N TRP A 208 0.89 5.40 4.16
CA TRP A 208 0.45 6.76 4.46
C TRP A 208 1.32 7.80 3.74
N GLY A 209 0.67 8.72 3.02
CA GLY A 209 1.33 9.85 2.38
C GLY A 209 0.71 11.17 2.83
N GLU A 210 1.54 12.06 3.36
CA GLU A 210 1.15 13.38 3.87
C GLU A 210 1.90 14.55 3.22
N GLU A 211 2.96 14.28 2.45
CA GLU A 211 3.72 15.34 1.81
C GLU A 211 2.90 16.04 0.72
N VAL A 212 2.73 17.35 0.88
CA VAL A 212 2.08 18.20 -0.12
C VAL A 212 3.16 18.97 -0.87
N LYS A 213 3.65 18.41 -1.97
CA LYS A 213 4.49 19.10 -2.94
C LYS A 213 3.60 19.70 -4.04
N ARG A 214 3.83 20.96 -4.41
CA ARG A 214 3.16 21.60 -5.55
C ARG A 214 4.14 21.69 -6.71
N ILE A 215 3.84 21.00 -7.80
CA ILE A 215 4.70 20.92 -8.97
C ILE A 215 3.85 21.19 -10.21
N ALA A 216 3.98 22.40 -10.76
CA ALA A 216 3.19 22.83 -11.91
C ALA A 216 3.42 22.00 -13.18
N LYS A 217 4.63 21.44 -13.33
CA LYS A 217 5.01 20.62 -14.49
C LYS A 217 5.76 19.37 -14.00
N PRO A 218 5.04 18.26 -13.75
CA PRO A 218 5.68 16.98 -13.51
C PRO A 218 6.55 16.56 -14.69
N SER A 219 7.66 15.88 -14.43
CA SER A 219 8.60 15.48 -15.48
C SER A 219 9.33 14.20 -15.12
N LEU A 220 9.51 13.34 -16.11
CA LEU A 220 10.24 12.09 -16.04
C LEU A 220 11.47 12.16 -16.94
N ARG A 221 12.50 11.40 -16.59
CA ARG A 221 13.72 11.24 -17.37
C ARG A 221 13.51 10.15 -18.44
N LYS A 222 12.76 10.47 -19.50
CA LYS A 222 12.30 9.50 -20.52
C LYS A 222 13.41 8.66 -21.13
N GLU A 223 14.63 9.17 -21.19
CA GLU A 223 15.80 8.43 -21.67
C GLU A 223 16.18 7.21 -20.80
N MET A 224 15.70 7.13 -19.55
CA MET A 224 15.89 5.94 -18.68
C MET A 224 14.79 4.88 -18.86
N GLU A 225 13.70 5.20 -19.56
CA GLU A 225 12.49 4.38 -19.61
C GLU A 225 12.78 3.00 -20.21
N ASP A 226 13.46 2.95 -21.36
CA ASP A 226 13.80 1.68 -22.03
C ASP A 226 14.76 0.82 -21.19
N ALA A 227 15.68 1.44 -20.44
CA ALA A 227 16.59 0.74 -19.54
C ALA A 227 15.84 0.12 -18.35
N LEU A 228 14.88 0.85 -17.77
CA LEU A 228 14.02 0.35 -16.70
C LEU A 228 13.14 -0.82 -17.17
N ILE A 229 12.56 -0.71 -18.37
CA ILE A 229 11.74 -1.78 -18.96
C ILE A 229 12.59 -3.01 -19.25
N ASN A 230 13.78 -2.84 -19.84
CA ASN A 230 14.70 -3.94 -20.10
C ASN A 230 15.03 -4.71 -18.82
N ASP A 231 15.48 -3.99 -17.78
CA ASP A 231 15.94 -4.63 -16.55
C ASP A 231 14.80 -5.22 -15.73
N LEU A 232 13.61 -4.61 -15.76
CA LEU A 232 12.40 -5.23 -15.20
C LEU A 232 12.03 -6.52 -15.95
N GLY A 233 12.28 -6.56 -17.26
CA GLY A 233 12.16 -7.76 -18.08
C GLY A 233 13.19 -8.84 -17.70
N CYS A 234 14.44 -8.47 -17.40
CA CYS A 234 15.46 -9.38 -16.86
C CYS A 234 15.04 -9.93 -15.49
N ILE A 235 14.56 -9.07 -14.59
CA ILE A 235 14.02 -9.46 -13.27
C ILE A 235 12.88 -10.49 -13.43
N ALA A 236 12.00 -10.31 -14.42
CA ALA A 236 10.92 -11.27 -14.69
C ALA A 236 11.40 -12.66 -15.13
N GLN A 237 12.67 -12.80 -15.53
CA GLN A 237 13.29 -14.09 -15.85
C GLN A 237 13.93 -14.79 -14.63
N LEU A 238 13.97 -14.15 -13.47
CA LEU A 238 14.47 -14.80 -12.27
C LEU A 238 13.53 -15.94 -11.84
N CYS A 239 14.11 -17.07 -11.45
CA CYS A 239 13.35 -18.22 -11.00
C CYS A 239 14.14 -19.12 -10.05
N GLY A 240 13.43 -19.78 -9.14
CA GLY A 240 13.98 -20.66 -8.14
C GLY A 240 13.94 -20.06 -6.73
N GLU A 241 14.53 -20.80 -5.80
CA GLU A 241 14.72 -20.35 -4.44
C GLU A 241 15.74 -19.20 -4.39
N MET A 242 15.42 -18.15 -3.65
CA MET A 242 16.31 -17.08 -3.29
C MET A 242 16.81 -17.34 -1.87
N MET A 243 18.08 -17.71 -1.74
CA MET A 243 18.64 -18.11 -0.44
C MET A 243 18.97 -16.90 0.43
N MET A 244 18.70 -16.97 1.73
CA MET A 244 19.25 -16.02 2.68
C MET A 244 20.71 -16.37 2.96
N THR A 245 21.60 -15.37 3.01
CA THR A 245 22.95 -15.59 3.54
C THR A 245 22.87 -15.99 5.01
N GLU A 246 23.80 -16.80 5.50
CA GLU A 246 23.85 -17.24 6.91
C GLU A 246 23.74 -16.08 7.90
N GLU A 247 24.45 -14.98 7.65
CA GLU A 247 24.38 -13.76 8.47
C GLU A 247 22.97 -13.15 8.49
N ALA A 248 22.27 -13.12 7.35
CA ALA A 248 20.92 -12.59 7.24
C ALA A 248 19.90 -13.50 7.92
N ASP A 249 20.06 -14.82 7.81
CA ASP A 249 19.16 -15.79 8.42
C ASP A 249 19.27 -15.75 9.96
N ASN A 250 20.50 -15.78 10.49
CA ASN A 250 20.76 -15.63 11.92
C ASN A 250 20.16 -14.31 12.46
N TYR A 251 20.43 -13.19 11.78
CA TYR A 251 19.87 -11.90 12.18
C TYR A 251 18.33 -11.88 12.13
N PHE A 252 17.72 -12.51 11.11
CA PHE A 252 16.27 -12.58 11.00
C PHE A 252 15.65 -13.33 12.18
N ASN A 253 16.25 -14.45 12.59
CA ASN A 253 15.78 -15.26 13.71
C ASN A 253 15.87 -14.45 15.01
N ASP A 254 17.03 -13.83 15.29
CA ASP A 254 17.23 -12.99 16.47
C ASP A 254 16.24 -11.81 16.50
N TRP A 255 16.06 -11.13 15.35
CA TRP A 255 15.11 -10.02 15.22
C TRP A 255 13.67 -10.47 15.46
N TYR A 256 13.26 -11.61 14.88
CA TYR A 256 11.90 -12.12 14.98
C TYR A 256 11.57 -12.55 16.42
N ASP A 257 12.49 -13.25 17.09
CA ASP A 257 12.31 -13.71 18.47
C ASP A 257 12.30 -12.54 19.47
N ALA A 258 12.95 -11.43 19.13
CA ALA A 258 12.97 -10.21 19.93
C ALA A 258 11.75 -9.29 19.71
N LEU A 259 10.84 -9.61 18.78
CA LEU A 259 9.69 -8.74 18.48
C LEU A 259 8.73 -8.64 19.67
N ILE A 260 8.42 -7.41 20.07
CA ILE A 260 7.47 -7.12 21.14
C ILE A 260 6.13 -6.70 20.51
N PRO A 261 5.01 -7.37 20.86
CA PRO A 261 3.69 -6.97 20.36
C PRO A 261 3.38 -5.51 20.69
N PRO A 262 2.82 -4.73 19.74
CA PRO A 262 2.45 -3.35 19.99
C PRO A 262 1.29 -3.26 20.99
N GLY A 263 1.28 -2.20 21.80
CA GLY A 263 0.19 -1.93 22.75
C GLY A 263 -1.13 -1.50 22.08
N LEU A 264 -1.10 -1.11 20.80
CA LEU A 264 -2.28 -0.69 20.06
C LEU A 264 -2.93 -1.89 19.34
N SER A 265 -4.22 -2.13 19.63
CA SER A 265 -4.97 -3.30 19.16
C SER A 265 -5.01 -3.44 17.63
N GLU A 266 -5.05 -2.31 16.93
CA GLU A 266 -5.15 -2.16 15.49
C GLU A 266 -3.86 -2.61 14.78
N LEU A 267 -2.72 -2.55 15.48
CA LEU A 267 -1.41 -2.97 14.97
C LEU A 267 -1.15 -4.45 15.19
N ILE A 268 -1.82 -5.09 16.15
CA ILE A 268 -1.59 -6.51 16.49
C ILE A 268 -1.75 -7.39 15.26
N ALA A 269 -2.79 -7.17 14.46
CA ALA A 269 -3.05 -7.99 13.28
C ALA A 269 -1.92 -7.89 12.24
N PHE A 270 -1.43 -6.68 11.99
CA PHE A 270 -0.29 -6.42 11.09
C PHE A 270 1.01 -7.02 11.65
N PHE A 271 1.28 -6.79 12.93
CA PHE A 271 2.45 -7.29 13.65
C PHE A 271 2.62 -8.81 13.49
N GLN A 272 1.53 -9.57 13.61
CA GLN A 272 1.55 -11.04 13.44
C GLN A 272 1.99 -11.50 12.03
N ARG A 273 2.05 -10.60 11.05
CA ARG A 273 2.51 -10.87 9.67
C ARG A 273 3.70 -10.00 9.26
N LYS A 274 4.28 -9.24 10.18
CA LYS A 274 5.41 -8.34 9.91
C LYS A 274 6.58 -9.07 9.27
N HIS A 275 6.90 -10.26 9.78
CA HIS A 275 7.96 -11.13 9.26
C HIS A 275 7.75 -11.53 7.79
N ASP A 276 6.53 -11.89 7.39
CA ASP A 276 6.19 -12.21 6.00
C ASP A 276 6.35 -10.97 5.10
N HIS A 277 5.91 -9.79 5.54
CA HIS A 277 6.10 -8.53 4.79
C HIS A 277 7.58 -8.20 4.61
N VAL A 278 8.39 -8.41 5.64
CA VAL A 278 9.84 -8.21 5.58
C VAL A 278 10.49 -9.15 4.58
N LEU A 279 10.22 -10.46 4.64
CA LEU A 279 10.79 -11.44 3.70
C LEU A 279 10.36 -11.15 2.25
N LYS A 280 9.07 -10.85 2.03
CA LYS A 280 8.55 -10.44 0.72
C LYS A 280 9.27 -9.22 0.16
N THR A 281 9.53 -8.24 1.01
CA THR A 281 10.21 -6.99 0.63
C THR A 281 11.72 -7.22 0.41
N ALA A 282 12.34 -8.10 1.19
CA ALA A 282 13.75 -8.47 1.04
C ALA A 282 14.01 -9.18 -0.29
N ILE A 283 13.11 -10.08 -0.72
CA ILE A 283 13.15 -10.71 -2.05
C ILE A 283 13.18 -9.64 -3.14
N VAL A 284 12.28 -8.67 -3.04
CA VAL A 284 12.13 -7.60 -4.02
C VAL A 284 13.36 -6.69 -4.05
N ILE A 285 13.89 -6.29 -2.89
CA ILE A 285 15.08 -5.44 -2.79
C ILE A 285 16.31 -6.16 -3.37
N SER A 286 16.50 -7.44 -3.05
CA SER A 286 17.57 -8.26 -3.62
C SER A 286 17.47 -8.34 -5.15
N ALA A 287 16.29 -8.69 -5.67
CA ALA A 287 16.04 -8.77 -7.10
C ALA A 287 16.17 -7.41 -7.81
N ALA A 288 15.91 -6.29 -7.12
CA ALA A 288 16.15 -4.97 -7.70
C ALA A 288 17.63 -4.72 -7.95
N GLU A 289 18.51 -5.26 -7.12
CA GLU A 289 19.93 -4.98 -7.15
C GLU A 289 20.72 -5.91 -8.07
N SER A 290 20.43 -7.21 -8.06
CA SER A 290 21.20 -8.19 -8.83
C SER A 290 20.39 -9.44 -9.19
N ASP A 291 21.00 -10.31 -10.01
CA ASP A 291 20.45 -11.62 -10.39
C ASP A 291 21.00 -12.77 -9.52
N GLU A 292 21.70 -12.47 -8.42
CA GLU A 292 22.43 -13.48 -7.62
C GLU A 292 21.52 -14.47 -6.87
N MET A 293 20.21 -14.21 -6.81
CA MET A 293 19.24 -15.03 -6.07
C MET A 293 19.64 -15.24 -4.60
N LYS A 294 20.13 -14.16 -3.96
CA LYS A 294 20.52 -14.15 -2.54
C LYS A 294 20.01 -12.92 -1.79
N VAL A 295 19.42 -13.13 -0.62
CA VAL A 295 19.12 -12.05 0.34
C VAL A 295 20.29 -11.92 1.30
N THR A 296 21.02 -10.80 1.21
CA THR A 296 22.11 -10.44 2.12
C THR A 296 21.55 -9.73 3.36
N LEU A 297 22.36 -9.58 4.41
CA LEU A 297 21.95 -8.83 5.61
C LEU A 297 21.52 -7.40 5.25
N ARG A 298 22.21 -6.73 4.32
CA ARG A 298 21.82 -5.37 3.89
C ARG A 298 20.43 -5.34 3.24
N HIS A 299 20.08 -6.34 2.41
CA HIS A 299 18.75 -6.43 1.81
C HIS A 299 17.68 -6.62 2.90
N LEU A 300 17.96 -7.47 3.89
CA LEU A 300 17.07 -7.73 5.00
C LEU A 300 16.86 -6.48 5.88
N LEU A 301 17.94 -5.81 6.29
CA LEU A 301 17.86 -4.59 7.09
C LEU A 301 17.08 -3.48 6.38
N ALA A 302 17.28 -3.31 5.07
CA ALA A 302 16.52 -2.36 4.28
C ALA A 302 15.03 -2.71 4.23
N ALA A 303 14.68 -4.00 4.14
CA ALA A 303 13.30 -4.47 4.17
C ALA A 303 12.64 -4.26 5.53
N ILE A 304 13.35 -4.56 6.64
CA ILE A 304 12.89 -4.29 8.01
C ILE A 304 12.58 -2.81 8.16
N ALA A 305 13.54 -1.93 7.84
CA ALA A 305 13.36 -0.49 7.96
C ALA A 305 12.17 0.03 7.12
N ALA A 306 12.00 -0.49 5.90
CA ALA A 306 10.89 -0.10 5.04
C ALA A 306 9.53 -0.52 5.62
N VAL A 307 9.42 -1.74 6.15
CA VAL A 307 8.17 -2.26 6.73
C VAL A 307 7.87 -1.59 8.08
N GLU A 308 8.87 -1.34 8.91
CA GLU A 308 8.72 -0.62 10.18
C GLU A 308 8.27 0.82 9.97
N TYR A 309 8.82 1.51 8.97
CA TYR A 309 8.36 2.84 8.58
C TYR A 309 6.86 2.86 8.21
N VAL A 310 6.35 1.78 7.60
CA VAL A 310 4.93 1.62 7.31
C VAL A 310 4.14 1.35 8.58
N GLU A 311 4.59 0.41 9.41
CA GLU A 311 3.96 0.03 10.69
C GLU A 311 3.72 1.24 11.60
N GLU A 312 4.73 2.09 11.75
CA GLU A 312 4.67 3.32 12.57
C GLU A 312 3.55 4.28 12.13
N ARG A 313 3.15 4.25 10.86
CA ARG A 313 2.14 5.16 10.26
C ARG A 313 0.80 4.51 9.99
N ILE A 314 0.65 3.22 10.29
CA ILE A 314 -0.66 2.56 10.26
C ILE A 314 -1.67 3.31 11.16
N PRO A 315 -1.33 3.80 12.36
CA PRO A 315 -2.27 4.57 13.18
C PRO A 315 -2.77 5.82 12.46
N ASP A 316 -1.95 6.54 11.67
CA ASP A 316 -2.41 7.70 10.90
C ASP A 316 -3.35 7.30 9.76
N ALA A 317 -3.04 6.19 9.09
CA ALA A 317 -3.90 5.63 8.05
C ALA A 317 -5.27 5.16 8.61
N ILE A 318 -5.28 4.58 9.81
CA ILE A 318 -6.47 4.02 10.48
C ILE A 318 -7.22 5.04 11.34
N ALA A 319 -6.58 6.04 11.93
CA ALA A 319 -7.24 7.03 12.80
C ALA A 319 -8.35 7.80 12.07
N SER A 320 -8.29 7.83 10.75
CA SER A 320 -9.31 8.42 9.89
C SER A 320 -10.37 7.41 9.41
N ILE A 321 -10.16 6.10 9.63
CA ILE A 321 -11.12 4.99 9.45
C ILE A 321 -11.95 4.89 10.74
N GLY A 322 -13.20 5.34 10.70
CA GLY A 322 -14.04 5.42 11.91
C GLY A 322 -14.02 6.79 12.58
N ALA A 323 -13.38 7.77 11.94
CA ALA A 323 -13.66 9.16 12.20
C ALA A 323 -15.17 9.42 12.06
N THR A 324 -15.87 9.60 13.18
CA THR A 324 -17.27 10.06 13.18
C THR A 324 -17.35 11.39 12.43
N ILE A 325 -18.55 11.74 11.93
CA ILE A 325 -18.81 13.09 11.37
C ILE A 325 -18.20 14.18 12.27
N GLN A 326 -18.31 14.01 13.59
CA GLN A 326 -17.74 14.91 14.59
C GLN A 326 -16.21 15.03 14.51
N SER A 327 -15.47 13.93 14.38
CA SER A 327 -14.01 13.98 14.26
C SER A 327 -13.52 14.55 12.91
N SER A 328 -14.26 14.32 11.82
CA SER A 328 -14.00 14.98 10.52
C SER A 328 -14.20 16.49 10.61
N ILE A 329 -15.25 16.91 11.33
CA ILE A 329 -15.50 18.32 11.63
C ILE A 329 -14.40 18.89 12.54
N ALA A 330 -13.95 18.13 13.54
CA ALA A 330 -12.87 18.52 14.44
C ALA A 330 -11.57 18.80 13.68
N ASP A 331 -11.18 17.90 12.78
CA ASP A 331 -10.02 18.07 11.90
C ASP A 331 -10.16 19.27 10.97
N GLN A 332 -11.37 19.54 10.47
CA GLN A 332 -11.63 20.72 9.65
C GLN A 332 -11.51 22.02 10.47
N ILE A 333 -11.96 22.02 11.74
CA ILE A 333 -11.77 23.14 12.65
C ILE A 333 -10.27 23.40 12.84
N VAL A 334 -9.50 22.38 13.19
CA VAL A 334 -8.03 22.49 13.37
C VAL A 334 -7.35 23.01 12.10
N ASN A 335 -7.75 22.54 10.91
CA ASN A 335 -7.21 23.04 9.65
C ASN A 335 -7.56 24.52 9.38
N VAL A 336 -8.77 24.98 9.73
CA VAL A 336 -9.14 26.39 9.60
C VAL A 336 -8.26 27.27 10.50
N LEU A 337 -7.94 26.80 11.71
CA LEU A 337 -7.04 27.49 12.62
C LEU A 337 -5.61 27.48 12.09
N ARG A 338 -5.13 26.32 11.61
CA ARG A 338 -3.79 26.16 11.05
C ARG A 338 -3.52 27.07 9.85
N LEU A 339 -4.52 27.30 8.99
CA LEU A 339 -4.41 28.22 7.84
C LEU A 339 -4.34 29.70 8.25
N ARG A 340 -4.62 30.03 9.51
CA ARG A 340 -4.65 31.39 10.05
C ARG A 340 -3.61 31.61 11.16
N ASP A 341 -2.90 30.56 11.57
CA ASP A 341 -1.85 30.60 12.58
C ASP A 341 -0.78 31.65 12.23
N PRO A 342 -0.33 32.50 13.18
CA PRO A 342 -0.61 32.52 14.63
C PRO A 342 -1.85 33.32 15.05
N VAL A 343 -2.67 33.79 14.10
CA VAL A 343 -3.81 34.68 14.38
C VAL A 343 -5.03 33.89 14.88
N PRO A 344 -5.58 34.22 16.06
CA PRO A 344 -6.80 33.59 16.56
C PRO A 344 -8.00 33.85 15.64
N VAL A 345 -8.84 32.83 15.44
CA VAL A 345 -10.02 32.87 14.56
C VAL A 345 -11.29 32.97 15.40
N SER A 346 -12.15 33.95 15.11
CA SER A 346 -13.40 34.14 15.85
C SER A 346 -14.34 32.93 15.76
N HIS A 347 -15.07 32.67 16.84
CA HIS A 347 -16.09 31.62 16.94
C HIS A 347 -17.02 31.58 15.72
N SER A 348 -17.58 32.73 15.33
CA SER A 348 -18.51 32.86 14.21
C SER A 348 -17.90 32.43 12.86
N VAL A 349 -16.60 32.65 12.67
CA VAL A 349 -15.90 32.22 11.43
C VAL A 349 -15.70 30.71 11.43
N VAL A 350 -15.29 30.12 12.56
CA VAL A 350 -15.11 28.67 12.69
C VAL A 350 -16.45 27.95 12.50
N LEU A 351 -17.50 28.36 13.22
CA LEU A 351 -18.83 27.78 13.10
C LEU A 351 -19.36 27.88 11.66
N ARG A 352 -19.25 29.04 11.01
CA ARG A 352 -19.69 29.23 9.61
C ARG A 352 -18.96 28.33 8.61
N ARG A 353 -17.74 27.86 8.92
CA ARG A 353 -17.01 26.94 8.04
C ARG A 353 -17.47 25.50 8.14
N VAL A 354 -18.03 25.10 9.28
CA VAL A 354 -18.43 23.71 9.54
C VAL A 354 -19.93 23.50 9.67
N TYR A 355 -20.75 24.57 9.75
CA TYR A 355 -22.18 24.46 10.08
C TYR A 355 -22.98 23.52 9.17
N ARG A 356 -22.64 23.44 7.87
CA ARG A 356 -23.34 22.57 6.90
C ARG A 356 -23.08 21.08 7.13
N ARG A 357 -22.06 20.73 7.90
CA ARG A 357 -21.66 19.35 8.19
C ARG A 357 -22.15 18.89 9.57
N LEU A 358 -22.59 19.82 10.42
CA LEU A 358 -23.18 19.49 11.71
C LEU A 358 -24.56 18.87 11.50
N THR A 359 -24.78 17.72 12.12
CA THR A 359 -26.05 17.00 12.13
C THR A 359 -26.98 17.54 13.22
N TYR A 360 -26.42 17.90 14.39
CA TYR A 360 -27.17 18.36 15.56
C TYR A 360 -26.91 19.84 15.90
N GLY A 361 -26.39 20.61 14.93
CA GLY A 361 -26.21 22.06 15.04
C GLY A 361 -25.28 22.48 16.18
N ALA A 362 -25.69 23.49 16.96
CA ALA A 362 -24.83 24.15 17.94
C ALA A 362 -24.36 23.23 19.09
N GLN A 363 -25.16 22.23 19.47
CA GLN A 363 -24.81 21.31 20.56
C GLN A 363 -23.64 20.40 20.17
N GLU A 364 -23.69 19.85 18.95
CA GLU A 364 -22.59 19.05 18.40
C GLU A 364 -21.32 19.89 18.21
N PHE A 365 -21.47 21.13 17.72
CA PHE A 365 -20.32 22.04 17.59
C PHE A 365 -19.63 22.29 18.94
N LYS A 366 -20.41 22.52 20.00
CA LYS A 366 -19.89 22.73 21.35
C LYS A 366 -19.13 21.50 21.84
N GLN A 367 -19.71 20.31 21.72
CA GLN A 367 -19.04 19.06 22.10
C GLN A 367 -17.69 18.88 21.39
N ILE A 368 -17.64 19.16 20.08
CA ILE A 368 -16.40 19.05 19.30
C ILE A 368 -15.34 20.05 19.78
N ILE A 369 -15.72 21.31 20.03
CA ILE A 369 -14.81 22.33 20.54
C ILE A 369 -14.28 21.97 21.92
N ASP A 370 -15.16 21.50 22.82
CA ASP A 370 -14.78 21.10 24.18
C ASP A 370 -13.78 19.91 24.13
N SER A 371 -14.04 18.88 23.31
CA SER A 371 -13.09 17.77 23.11
C SER A 371 -11.73 18.23 22.54
N LEU A 372 -11.72 19.19 21.60
CA LEU A 372 -10.48 19.74 21.04
C LEU A 372 -9.69 20.58 22.06
N LYS A 373 -10.38 21.24 23.00
CA LYS A 373 -9.75 21.97 24.10
C LYS A 373 -9.19 21.03 25.16
N GLU A 374 -9.96 20.03 25.55
CA GLU A 374 -9.55 19.02 26.54
C GLU A 374 -8.35 18.19 26.07
N SER A 375 -8.24 17.95 24.76
CA SER A 375 -7.07 17.29 24.12
C SER A 375 -5.90 18.23 23.80
N ASP A 376 -5.96 19.51 24.21
CA ASP A 376 -4.97 20.56 23.94
C ASP A 376 -4.62 20.74 22.44
N ARG A 377 -5.53 20.38 21.54
CA ARG A 377 -5.38 20.63 20.09
C ARG A 377 -5.69 22.09 19.73
N ILE A 378 -6.57 22.74 20.50
CA ILE A 378 -6.92 24.16 20.33
C ILE A 378 -7.00 24.86 21.70
N LYS A 379 -6.82 26.18 21.70
CA LYS A 379 -7.05 27.04 22.86
C LYS A 379 -8.12 28.08 22.56
N GLU A 380 -8.97 28.33 23.56
CA GLU A 380 -9.97 29.38 23.53
C GLU A 380 -9.42 30.65 24.17
N ILE A 381 -9.61 31.79 23.50
CA ILE A 381 -9.28 33.12 23.97
C ILE A 381 -10.58 33.91 23.97
N ALA A 382 -11.01 34.38 25.13
CA ALA A 382 -12.17 35.26 25.25
C ALA A 382 -11.68 36.68 25.60
N ASP A 383 -12.14 37.68 24.85
CA ASP A 383 -11.92 39.10 25.15
C ASP A 383 -13.23 39.91 24.97
N ALA A 384 -13.16 41.23 25.14
CA ALA A 384 -14.32 42.11 24.98
C ALA A 384 -14.96 42.11 23.57
N LYS A 385 -14.25 41.59 22.56
CA LYS A 385 -14.70 41.50 21.15
C LYS A 385 -15.29 40.13 20.82
N GLY A 386 -15.18 39.14 21.71
CA GLY A 386 -15.84 37.84 21.60
C GLY A 386 -14.92 36.65 21.92
N VAL A 387 -15.35 35.48 21.45
CA VAL A 387 -14.62 34.21 21.62
C VAL A 387 -13.82 33.92 20.35
N PHE A 388 -12.54 33.57 20.53
CA PHE A 388 -11.59 33.24 19.48
C PHE A 388 -10.91 31.91 19.80
N TYR A 389 -10.48 31.20 18.76
CA TYR A 389 -9.76 29.94 18.86
C TYR A 389 -8.41 30.03 18.17
N LYS A 390 -7.37 29.41 18.74
CA LYS A 390 -6.05 29.23 18.12
C LYS A 390 -5.55 27.79 18.31
N LEU A 391 -4.48 27.40 17.62
CA LEU A 391 -3.85 26.10 17.84
C LEU A 391 -3.28 25.99 19.27
N GLY A 392 -3.29 24.78 19.82
CA GLY A 392 -2.62 24.45 21.08
C GLY A 392 -1.09 24.51 20.94
N ASP A 393 -0.39 24.47 22.07
CA ASP A 393 1.07 24.62 22.10
C ASP A 393 1.80 23.28 21.78
N THR A 394 1.06 22.17 21.74
CA THR A 394 1.57 20.83 21.43
C THR A 394 1.80 20.68 19.92
N LYS A 395 3.07 20.66 19.51
CA LYS A 395 3.45 20.30 18.14
C LYS A 395 3.34 18.79 17.97
N TYR A 396 2.39 18.34 17.15
CA TYR A 396 2.43 17.01 16.54
C TYR A 396 3.34 17.03 15.33
#